data_AF-A0A6N8H820-F1
#
_entry.id   AF-A0A6N8H820-F1
#
_cell.length_a   1.000
_cell.length_b   1.000
_cell.length_c   1.000
_cell.angle_alpha   90.00
_cell.angle_beta   90.00
_cell.angle_gamma   90.00
#
_symmetry.space_group_name_H-M   'P 1'
#
loop_
_entity.id
_entity.type
_entity.pdbx_description
1 polymer ?
#
loop_
_entity_poly.entity_id
_entity_poly.type
_entity_poly.pdbx_seq_one_letter_code
_entity_poly.pdbx_strand_id
1 'polypeptide(L)'
;MKQDQNLRFVIIGMGYLMEYIAPCYSKLLGDKKAEQMLGVTAEPQAVQTKAKATGIPVILNDNAGALRRMEPDIILFAPPPSLAAPLTESVLVPYFAECRAAGKELPMLFAFPPKPEGKYYQEQLGHDCKVVNILPNMISEICGRTCAEAGFTMVTLPESHTWQPEELEFIRRFWQPLGQVVFLTPAEVQVALAVSCSNQMLSEIFLDMQTALPEAYRESASALAEAARAYLMEKLGYQPPQPVESSVQAVPPAMLEAVKKVTYHAHRGTLKFMLEKGFDADKAETIQRMNYDLNLRKVQLMPREELRRATRHHATRGGVLERACISYTQNWQDSVCSHFAKYPDWTPDAQWAEALEDGFVQMSQDVFDHLSQLAKKKEESVCDIEQHAVLYALLEKEAVEQAGEAGRAAMTEATAQYGLERGRRMRAHALEHGDEVNSFTYLAYGEWSPKPGQMEVGEVPEIELYTTHVTKCEWCRCWNKHNLMEYGKAYCQNVDKCIAHGYDPDFDLGVNSLMSAGDAVCEFGYGFIMTPELREKLAEIRQRIGTSAQKGFNYHTAHLWVTCRHVLCEQLGETAGNDIADAALFDLTRRFGSGYTEAILALKDLDFNQP
;
A
#
# COMPACT_ATOMS: atom_id res chain seq x y z
N MET A 1 -39.19 -13.31 11.45
CA MET A 1 -37.88 -13.46 12.10
C MET A 1 -38.02 -14.19 13.45
N LYS A 2 -37.12 -15.15 13.71
CA LYS A 2 -36.98 -15.80 15.03
C LYS A 2 -36.45 -14.80 16.07
N GLN A 3 -36.56 -15.15 17.34
CA GLN A 3 -35.84 -14.42 18.40
C GLN A 3 -34.33 -14.53 18.19
N ASP A 4 -33.60 -13.44 18.44
CA ASP A 4 -32.15 -13.32 18.21
C ASP A 4 -31.35 -14.53 18.73
N GLN A 5 -31.62 -14.97 19.96
CA GLN A 5 -30.98 -16.11 20.62
C GLN A 5 -31.23 -17.49 19.99
N ASN A 6 -32.06 -17.57 18.96
CA ASN A 6 -32.42 -18.80 18.24
C ASN A 6 -31.99 -18.78 16.78
N LEU A 7 -31.34 -17.68 16.33
CA LEU A 7 -30.84 -17.55 14.98
C LEU A 7 -29.61 -18.45 14.78
N ARG A 8 -29.52 -19.07 13.60
CA ARG A 8 -28.36 -19.84 13.18
C ARG A 8 -27.61 -19.15 12.07
N PHE A 9 -26.28 -19.24 12.11
CA PHE A 9 -25.41 -18.60 11.14
C PHE A 9 -24.48 -19.61 10.48
N VAL A 10 -24.21 -19.38 9.21
CA VAL A 10 -23.07 -20.00 8.52
C VAL A 10 -22.17 -18.90 7.97
N ILE A 11 -20.86 -19.05 8.19
CA ILE A 11 -19.84 -18.17 7.62
C ILE A 11 -19.14 -18.89 6.48
N ILE A 12 -19.23 -18.33 5.28
CA ILE A 12 -18.51 -18.81 4.09
C ILE A 12 -17.35 -17.83 3.85
N GLY A 13 -16.11 -18.28 4.01
CA GLY A 13 -14.93 -17.42 3.94
C GLY A 13 -14.50 -16.89 5.31
N MET A 14 -14.17 -17.80 6.22
CA MET A 14 -13.64 -17.47 7.54
C MET A 14 -12.20 -16.93 7.42
N GLY A 15 -12.07 -15.62 7.31
CA GLY A 15 -10.81 -14.87 7.34
C GLY A 15 -10.82 -13.75 8.38
N TYR A 16 -9.82 -12.86 8.34
CA TYR A 16 -9.64 -11.76 9.29
C TYR A 16 -10.90 -10.93 9.52
N LEU A 17 -11.63 -10.58 8.46
CA LEU A 17 -12.86 -9.79 8.58
C LEU A 17 -13.91 -10.46 9.47
N MET A 18 -14.05 -11.79 9.38
CA MET A 18 -15.01 -12.56 10.16
C MET A 18 -14.59 -12.71 11.63
N GLU A 19 -13.29 -12.63 11.89
CA GLU A 19 -12.74 -12.51 13.24
C GLU A 19 -12.97 -11.09 13.80
N TYR A 20 -12.76 -10.06 12.98
CA TYR A 20 -12.94 -8.65 13.36
C TYR A 20 -14.38 -8.33 13.73
N ILE A 21 -15.38 -8.88 13.03
CA ILE A 21 -16.80 -8.68 13.36
C ILE A 21 -17.31 -9.59 14.49
N ALA A 22 -16.43 -10.35 15.17
CA ALA A 22 -16.80 -11.20 16.29
C ALA A 22 -17.60 -10.52 17.41
N PRO A 23 -17.36 -9.24 17.75
CA PRO A 23 -18.20 -8.52 18.70
C PRO A 23 -19.68 -8.48 18.30
N CYS A 24 -20.01 -8.43 17.00
CA CYS A 24 -21.39 -8.38 16.50
C CYS A 24 -22.15 -9.66 16.83
N TYR A 25 -21.67 -10.81 16.35
CA TYR A 25 -22.37 -12.08 16.59
C TYR A 25 -22.20 -12.58 18.04
N SER A 26 -21.12 -12.21 18.74
CA SER A 26 -20.95 -12.54 20.16
C SER A 26 -21.96 -11.79 21.03
N LYS A 27 -22.23 -10.51 20.73
CA LYS A 27 -23.27 -9.74 21.44
C LYS A 27 -24.67 -10.32 21.21
N LEU A 28 -24.94 -10.81 19.99
CA LEU A 28 -26.24 -11.35 19.62
C LEU A 28 -26.51 -12.73 20.24
N LEU A 29 -25.56 -13.66 20.16
CA LEU A 29 -25.76 -15.07 20.50
C LEU A 29 -25.23 -15.44 21.90
N GLY A 30 -24.35 -14.63 22.48
CA GLY A 30 -23.69 -14.94 23.75
C GLY A 30 -23.01 -16.30 23.73
N ASP A 31 -23.26 -17.11 24.76
CA ASP A 31 -22.65 -18.43 24.95
C ASP A 31 -23.12 -19.48 23.94
N LYS A 32 -24.26 -19.24 23.25
CA LYS A 32 -24.83 -20.20 22.29
C LYS A 32 -24.13 -20.19 20.93
N LYS A 33 -23.19 -19.26 20.69
CA LYS A 33 -22.52 -19.11 19.38
C LYS A 33 -21.84 -20.41 18.91
N ALA A 34 -21.30 -21.22 19.82
CA ALA A 34 -20.63 -22.46 19.47
C ALA A 34 -21.61 -23.54 18.93
N GLU A 35 -22.89 -23.45 19.31
CA GLU A 35 -23.94 -24.37 18.87
C GLU A 35 -24.68 -23.84 17.64
N GLN A 36 -24.73 -22.52 17.48
CA GLN A 36 -25.58 -21.83 16.49
C GLN A 36 -24.82 -21.28 15.29
N MET A 37 -23.49 -21.29 15.31
CA MET A 37 -22.65 -20.84 14.21
C MET A 37 -21.73 -21.93 13.69
N LEU A 38 -21.45 -21.91 12.40
CA LEU A 38 -20.45 -22.74 11.76
C LEU A 38 -19.69 -21.93 10.72
N GLY A 39 -18.37 -21.83 10.89
CA GLY A 39 -17.48 -21.18 9.91
C GLY A 39 -16.83 -22.17 8.96
N VAL A 40 -16.55 -21.72 7.74
CA VAL A 40 -15.82 -22.50 6.74
C VAL A 40 -14.61 -21.72 6.26
N THR A 41 -13.44 -22.34 6.33
CA THR A 41 -12.18 -21.78 5.81
C THR A 41 -11.59 -22.69 4.74
N ALA A 42 -10.80 -22.10 3.84
CA ALA A 42 -10.04 -22.85 2.83
C ALA A 42 -8.62 -23.22 3.28
N GLU A 43 -8.17 -22.65 4.39
CA GLU A 43 -6.81 -22.78 4.92
C GLU A 43 -6.74 -23.89 5.99
N PRO A 44 -6.12 -25.06 5.70
CA PRO A 44 -6.10 -26.18 6.64
C PRO A 44 -5.44 -25.83 7.97
N GLN A 45 -4.37 -25.04 7.93
CA GLN A 45 -3.60 -24.64 9.12
C GLN A 45 -4.33 -23.63 10.00
N ALA A 46 -5.32 -22.90 9.45
CA ALA A 46 -6.02 -21.84 10.17
C ALA A 46 -7.25 -22.31 10.94
N VAL A 47 -7.75 -23.54 10.70
CA VAL A 47 -9.00 -24.06 11.27
C VAL A 47 -9.03 -23.92 12.79
N GLN A 48 -8.00 -24.43 13.49
CA GLN A 48 -7.95 -24.41 14.95
C GLN A 48 -7.77 -23.00 15.51
N THR A 49 -6.88 -22.21 14.90
CA THR A 49 -6.60 -20.83 15.32
C THR A 49 -7.85 -19.95 15.19
N LYS A 50 -8.56 -20.03 14.06
CA LYS A 50 -9.78 -19.26 13.79
C LYS A 50 -10.91 -19.68 14.73
N ALA A 51 -11.08 -20.97 14.96
CA ALA A 51 -12.08 -21.47 15.91
C ALA A 51 -11.81 -20.96 17.34
N LYS A 52 -10.54 -20.97 17.77
CA LYS A 52 -10.13 -20.45 19.08
C LYS A 52 -10.34 -18.93 19.19
N ALA A 53 -9.96 -18.17 18.16
CA ALA A 53 -10.07 -16.71 18.15
C ALA A 53 -11.51 -16.22 18.30
N THR A 54 -12.46 -16.94 17.72
CA THR A 54 -13.87 -16.50 17.61
C THR A 54 -14.81 -17.27 18.53
N GLY A 55 -14.38 -18.43 19.04
CA GLY A 55 -15.19 -19.31 19.87
C GLY A 55 -16.33 -20.00 19.12
N ILE A 56 -16.21 -20.14 17.80
CA ILE A 56 -17.17 -20.87 16.96
C ILE A 56 -16.49 -22.07 16.29
N PRO A 57 -17.21 -23.17 16.01
CA PRO A 57 -16.70 -24.25 15.19
C PRO A 57 -16.31 -23.78 13.79
N VAL A 58 -15.15 -24.21 13.31
CA VAL A 58 -14.66 -23.96 11.94
C VAL A 58 -14.35 -25.29 11.26
N ILE A 59 -14.78 -25.45 10.01
CA ILE A 59 -14.49 -26.63 9.17
C ILE A 59 -13.73 -26.24 7.90
N LEU A 60 -13.11 -27.23 7.27
CA LEU A 60 -12.28 -27.05 6.08
C LEU A 60 -13.06 -27.36 4.80
N ASN A 61 -13.13 -26.40 3.87
CA ASN A 61 -13.57 -26.59 2.47
C ASN A 61 -14.93 -27.26 2.24
N ASP A 62 -15.88 -27.15 3.17
CA ASP A 62 -17.22 -27.75 3.03
C ASP A 62 -18.35 -26.72 3.22
N ASN A 63 -18.45 -25.79 2.27
CA ASN A 63 -19.47 -24.73 2.32
C ASN A 63 -20.90 -25.31 2.24
N ALA A 64 -21.14 -26.24 1.32
CA ALA A 64 -22.47 -26.81 1.10
C ALA A 64 -22.91 -27.71 2.28
N GLY A 65 -22.01 -28.52 2.82
CA GLY A 65 -22.29 -29.33 4.01
C GLY A 65 -22.56 -28.46 5.23
N ALA A 66 -21.85 -27.35 5.41
CA ALA A 66 -22.14 -26.39 6.49
C ALA A 66 -23.57 -25.83 6.40
N LEU A 67 -23.99 -25.38 5.21
CA LEU A 67 -25.34 -24.85 4.98
C LEU A 67 -26.42 -25.89 5.28
N ARG A 68 -26.30 -27.11 4.74
CA ARG A 68 -27.28 -28.19 4.96
C ARG A 68 -27.34 -28.66 6.41
N ARG A 69 -26.20 -28.69 7.10
CA ARG A 69 -26.13 -29.09 8.51
C ARG A 69 -26.79 -28.08 9.43
N MET A 70 -26.52 -26.80 9.21
CA MET A 70 -26.97 -25.75 10.13
C MET A 70 -28.38 -25.26 9.84
N GLU A 71 -28.78 -25.28 8.56
CA GLU A 71 -29.99 -24.62 8.07
C GLU A 71 -30.05 -23.17 8.58
N PRO A 72 -29.06 -22.32 8.20
CA PRO A 72 -28.92 -20.99 8.78
C PRO A 72 -30.11 -20.09 8.48
N ASP A 73 -30.36 -19.16 9.40
CA ASP A 73 -31.23 -17.99 9.19
C ASP A 73 -30.45 -16.86 8.52
N ILE A 74 -29.12 -16.80 8.73
CA ILE A 74 -28.25 -15.76 8.19
C ILE A 74 -26.96 -16.40 7.65
N ILE A 75 -26.58 -16.02 6.43
CA ILE A 75 -25.30 -16.38 5.82
C ILE A 75 -24.39 -15.15 5.84
N LEU A 76 -23.24 -15.26 6.51
CA LEU A 76 -22.15 -14.28 6.41
C LEU A 76 -21.24 -14.73 5.26
N PHE A 77 -21.35 -14.06 4.12
CA PHE A 77 -20.68 -14.44 2.88
C PHE A 77 -19.47 -13.52 2.62
N ALA A 78 -18.28 -14.00 3.00
CA ALA A 78 -17.03 -13.25 2.96
C ALA A 78 -15.89 -13.98 2.20
N PRO A 79 -16.12 -14.55 1.00
CA PRO A 79 -15.01 -15.06 0.21
C PRO A 79 -14.16 -13.92 -0.36
N PRO A 80 -12.95 -14.20 -0.87
CA PRO A 80 -12.21 -13.26 -1.71
C PRO A 80 -13.07 -12.76 -2.89
N PRO A 81 -12.97 -11.48 -3.31
CA PRO A 81 -13.81 -10.92 -4.38
C PRO A 81 -13.81 -11.74 -5.69
N SER A 82 -12.66 -12.30 -6.07
CA SER A 82 -12.52 -13.16 -7.27
C SER A 82 -13.30 -14.48 -7.18
N LEU A 83 -13.63 -14.94 -5.97
CA LEU A 83 -14.34 -16.19 -5.72
C LEU A 83 -15.82 -15.99 -5.40
N ALA A 84 -16.27 -14.74 -5.19
CA ALA A 84 -17.63 -14.44 -4.77
C ALA A 84 -18.69 -14.91 -5.79
N ALA A 85 -18.51 -14.60 -7.09
CA ALA A 85 -19.41 -15.06 -8.14
C ALA A 85 -19.38 -16.61 -8.31
N PRO A 86 -18.20 -17.25 -8.48
CA PRO A 86 -18.13 -18.72 -8.57
C PRO A 86 -18.76 -19.47 -7.38
N LEU A 87 -18.57 -18.97 -6.15
CA LEU A 87 -19.19 -19.57 -4.96
C LEU A 87 -20.69 -19.30 -4.86
N THR A 88 -21.17 -18.18 -5.39
CA THR A 88 -22.62 -17.93 -5.50
C THR A 88 -23.27 -18.99 -6.37
N GLU A 89 -22.72 -19.23 -7.56
CA GLU A 89 -23.25 -20.21 -8.52
C GLU A 89 -23.14 -21.66 -8.02
N SER A 90 -22.00 -22.03 -7.44
CA SER A 90 -21.73 -23.43 -7.05
C SER A 90 -22.27 -23.81 -5.67
N VAL A 91 -22.51 -22.85 -4.78
CA VAL A 91 -22.91 -23.12 -3.37
C VAL A 91 -24.26 -22.50 -3.03
N LEU A 92 -24.42 -21.20 -3.24
CA LEU A 92 -25.63 -20.49 -2.80
C LEU A 92 -26.84 -20.82 -3.68
N VAL A 93 -26.68 -20.83 -5.01
CA VAL A 93 -27.77 -21.14 -5.95
C VAL A 93 -28.40 -22.51 -5.65
N PRO A 94 -27.64 -23.63 -5.53
CA PRO A 94 -28.21 -24.92 -5.17
C PRO A 94 -28.92 -24.91 -3.81
N TYR A 95 -28.31 -24.30 -2.79
CA TYR A 95 -28.88 -24.29 -1.44
C TYR A 95 -30.21 -23.49 -1.37
N PHE A 96 -30.27 -22.33 -2.03
CA PHE A 96 -31.51 -21.54 -2.08
C PHE A 96 -32.62 -22.27 -2.84
N ALA A 97 -32.28 -23.00 -3.91
CA ALA A 97 -33.24 -23.86 -4.61
C ALA A 97 -33.75 -25.01 -3.73
N GLU A 98 -32.86 -25.67 -2.96
CA GLU A 98 -33.22 -26.70 -1.98
C GLU A 98 -34.18 -26.14 -0.91
N CYS A 99 -33.90 -24.95 -0.36
CA CYS A 99 -34.79 -24.29 0.61
C CYS A 99 -36.18 -24.02 0.03
N ARG A 100 -36.26 -23.49 -1.20
CA ARG A 100 -37.55 -23.25 -1.87
C ARG A 100 -38.31 -24.54 -2.11
N ALA A 101 -37.65 -25.58 -2.61
CA ALA A 101 -38.26 -26.88 -2.85
C ALA A 101 -38.81 -27.51 -1.55
N ALA A 102 -38.14 -27.26 -0.42
CA ALA A 102 -38.57 -27.71 0.90
C ALA A 102 -39.58 -26.77 1.60
N GLY A 103 -39.98 -25.66 0.98
CA GLY A 103 -40.89 -24.67 1.58
C GLY A 103 -40.31 -23.96 2.81
N LYS A 104 -38.97 -23.91 2.93
CA LYS A 104 -38.27 -23.28 4.05
C LYS A 104 -38.16 -21.77 3.83
N GLU A 105 -38.09 -21.02 4.93
CA GLU A 105 -37.73 -19.59 4.89
C GLU A 105 -36.30 -19.45 4.36
N LEU A 106 -36.08 -18.50 3.44
CA LEU A 106 -34.76 -18.24 2.86
C LEU A 106 -33.88 -17.50 3.87
N PRO A 107 -32.59 -17.86 3.99
CA PRO A 107 -31.68 -17.12 4.86
C PRO A 107 -31.44 -15.70 4.32
N MET A 108 -31.19 -14.76 5.24
CA MET A 108 -30.62 -13.47 4.88
C MET A 108 -29.16 -13.63 4.45
N LEU A 109 -28.74 -12.91 3.43
CA LEU A 109 -27.38 -12.92 2.90
C LEU A 109 -26.67 -11.61 3.22
N PHE A 110 -25.66 -11.67 4.10
CA PHE A 110 -24.77 -10.53 4.36
C PHE A 110 -23.48 -10.74 3.56
N ALA A 111 -23.37 -10.03 2.43
CA ALA A 111 -22.24 -10.14 1.51
C ALA A 111 -21.17 -9.09 1.82
N PHE A 112 -19.94 -9.53 2.09
CA PHE A 112 -18.82 -8.63 2.39
C PHE A 112 -17.97 -8.21 1.18
N PRO A 113 -17.91 -8.99 0.07
CA PRO A 113 -17.29 -8.50 -1.15
C PRO A 113 -18.02 -7.25 -1.67
N PRO A 114 -17.31 -6.17 -2.04
CA PRO A 114 -17.92 -4.98 -2.64
C PRO A 114 -18.49 -5.27 -4.04
N LYS A 115 -17.94 -6.30 -4.71
CA LYS A 115 -18.46 -6.88 -5.95
C LYS A 115 -18.47 -8.40 -5.80
N PRO A 116 -19.52 -9.10 -6.26
CA PRO A 116 -20.74 -8.58 -6.89
C PRO A 116 -21.63 -7.74 -5.96
N GLU A 117 -22.45 -6.87 -6.54
CA GLU A 117 -23.46 -6.07 -5.81
C GLU A 117 -24.75 -6.87 -5.57
N GLY A 118 -25.59 -6.39 -4.64
CA GLY A 118 -26.88 -6.96 -4.28
C GLY A 118 -27.75 -7.42 -5.45
N LYS A 119 -27.79 -6.64 -6.54
CA LYS A 119 -28.55 -6.97 -7.76
C LYS A 119 -28.12 -8.31 -8.37
N TYR A 120 -26.82 -8.58 -8.45
CA TYR A 120 -26.31 -9.86 -8.96
C TYR A 120 -26.84 -11.03 -8.12
N TYR A 121 -26.79 -10.90 -6.79
CA TYR A 121 -27.31 -11.96 -5.91
C TYR A 121 -28.82 -12.14 -6.08
N GLN A 122 -29.60 -11.09 -6.29
CA GLN A 122 -31.04 -11.21 -6.57
C GLN A 122 -31.31 -11.88 -7.92
N GLU A 123 -30.52 -11.59 -8.94
CA GLU A 123 -30.64 -12.24 -10.26
C GLU A 123 -30.30 -13.74 -10.19
N GLN A 124 -29.27 -14.11 -9.42
CA GLN A 124 -28.86 -15.51 -9.27
C GLN A 124 -29.73 -16.29 -8.28
N LEU A 125 -30.08 -15.68 -7.14
CA LEU A 125 -30.73 -16.36 -6.03
C LEU A 125 -32.24 -16.15 -6.01
N GLY A 126 -32.79 -15.16 -6.73
CA GLY A 126 -34.21 -14.76 -6.74
C GLY A 126 -34.49 -13.45 -6.00
N HIS A 127 -35.46 -12.66 -6.48
CA HIS A 127 -35.79 -11.32 -5.94
C HIS A 127 -36.45 -11.33 -4.55
N ASP A 128 -36.95 -12.48 -4.10
CA ASP A 128 -37.43 -12.76 -2.74
C ASP A 128 -36.28 -12.94 -1.74
N CYS A 129 -35.03 -13.09 -2.21
CA CYS A 129 -33.85 -13.15 -1.36
C CYS A 129 -33.56 -11.79 -0.69
N LYS A 130 -33.33 -11.82 0.63
CA LYS A 130 -32.89 -10.67 1.41
C LYS A 130 -31.38 -10.61 1.45
N VAL A 131 -30.80 -9.74 0.64
CA VAL A 131 -29.35 -9.53 0.55
C VAL A 131 -28.99 -8.08 0.90
N VAL A 132 -27.85 -7.92 1.56
CA VAL A 132 -27.16 -6.64 1.77
C VAL A 132 -25.68 -6.81 1.51
N ASN A 133 -25.03 -5.82 0.90
CA ASN A 133 -23.57 -5.72 0.94
C ASN A 133 -23.15 -4.93 2.18
N ILE A 134 -22.07 -5.36 2.84
CA ILE A 134 -21.59 -4.77 4.09
C ILE A 134 -20.13 -4.34 3.95
N LEU A 135 -19.85 -3.07 4.26
CA LEU A 135 -18.50 -2.59 4.56
C LEU A 135 -18.47 -2.16 6.03
N PRO A 136 -17.92 -3.00 6.93
CA PRO A 136 -17.91 -2.70 8.35
C PRO A 136 -16.98 -1.53 8.69
N ASN A 137 -17.24 -0.87 9.82
CA ASN A 137 -16.30 0.10 10.37
C ASN A 137 -14.97 -0.57 10.73
N MET A 138 -13.93 -0.32 9.94
CA MET A 138 -12.58 -0.87 10.15
C MET A 138 -11.74 -0.08 11.18
N ILE A 139 -12.35 0.88 11.90
CA ILE A 139 -11.72 1.68 12.95
C ILE A 139 -12.58 1.59 14.22
N SER A 140 -12.61 0.40 14.84
CA SER A 140 -13.32 0.16 16.10
C SER A 140 -12.48 0.47 17.34
N GLU A 141 -11.16 0.50 17.20
CA GLU A 141 -10.19 0.73 18.26
C GLU A 141 -8.98 1.53 17.73
N ILE A 142 -8.46 2.45 18.55
CA ILE A 142 -7.22 3.18 18.28
C ILE A 142 -6.36 3.12 19.55
N CYS A 143 -5.15 2.57 19.44
CA CYS A 143 -4.19 2.40 20.54
C CYS A 143 -4.82 1.80 21.82
N GLY A 144 -5.59 0.71 21.69
CA GLY A 144 -6.23 0.04 22.82
C GLY A 144 -7.52 0.71 23.33
N ARG A 145 -7.95 1.82 22.74
CA ARG A 145 -9.17 2.55 23.14
C ARG A 145 -10.27 2.36 22.12
N THR A 146 -11.42 1.84 22.56
CA THR A 146 -12.60 1.68 21.70
C THR A 146 -13.07 3.03 21.17
N CYS A 147 -13.26 3.11 19.84
CA CYS A 147 -13.82 4.26 19.13
C CYS A 147 -14.96 3.89 18.17
N ALA A 148 -15.48 2.66 18.28
CA ALA A 148 -16.47 2.10 17.37
C ALA A 148 -17.71 3.00 17.20
N GLU A 149 -18.22 3.60 18.27
CA GLU A 149 -19.44 4.43 18.23
C GLU A 149 -19.26 5.74 17.47
N ALA A 150 -18.01 6.24 17.38
CA ALA A 150 -17.68 7.40 16.56
C ALA A 150 -17.62 7.08 15.05
N GLY A 151 -17.57 5.80 14.70
CA GLY A 151 -17.58 5.33 13.32
C GLY A 151 -18.90 4.78 12.85
N PHE A 152 -18.86 4.22 11.63
CA PHE A 152 -20.05 3.70 10.97
C PHE A 152 -19.74 2.51 10.06
N THR A 153 -20.68 1.59 10.01
CA THR A 153 -20.77 0.47 9.08
C THR A 153 -21.68 0.88 7.93
N MET A 154 -21.19 0.74 6.70
CA MET A 154 -21.98 0.98 5.49
C MET A 154 -22.75 -0.30 5.14
N VAL A 155 -24.07 -0.17 5.01
CA VAL A 155 -24.95 -1.26 4.59
C VAL A 155 -25.60 -0.86 3.28
N THR A 156 -25.28 -1.59 2.21
CA THR A 156 -25.82 -1.33 0.88
C THR A 156 -27.02 -2.22 0.62
N LEU A 157 -28.16 -1.58 0.40
CA LEU A 157 -29.38 -2.25 -0.02
C LEU A 157 -29.42 -2.28 -1.57
N PRO A 158 -29.87 -3.38 -2.20
CA PRO A 158 -30.15 -3.37 -3.63
C PRO A 158 -31.20 -2.29 -3.96
N GLU A 159 -31.17 -1.73 -5.17
CA GLU A 159 -32.12 -0.68 -5.59
C GLU A 159 -33.59 -1.10 -5.41
N SER A 160 -33.89 -2.38 -5.64
CA SER A 160 -35.18 -2.99 -5.35
C SER A 160 -34.99 -4.04 -4.26
N HIS A 161 -35.70 -3.91 -3.14
CA HIS A 161 -35.61 -4.86 -2.05
C HIS A 161 -36.93 -5.01 -1.29
N THR A 162 -37.05 -6.10 -0.53
CA THR A 162 -38.25 -6.47 0.25
C THR A 162 -38.05 -6.39 1.76
N TRP A 163 -36.93 -5.80 2.22
CA TRP A 163 -36.64 -5.57 3.64
C TRP A 163 -37.76 -4.79 4.34
N GLN A 164 -38.21 -5.31 5.48
CA GLN A 164 -39.20 -4.66 6.35
C GLN A 164 -38.52 -3.81 7.43
N PRO A 165 -39.22 -2.81 8.03
CA PRO A 165 -38.65 -1.94 9.05
C PRO A 165 -38.02 -2.68 10.23
N GLU A 166 -38.64 -3.76 10.72
CA GLU A 166 -38.14 -4.56 11.85
C GLU A 166 -36.82 -5.28 11.52
N GLU A 167 -36.63 -5.61 10.25
CA GLU A 167 -35.44 -6.31 9.75
C GLU A 167 -34.28 -5.33 9.54
N LEU A 168 -34.59 -4.12 9.07
CA LEU A 168 -33.61 -3.03 9.05
C LEU A 168 -33.15 -2.69 10.47
N GLU A 169 -34.07 -2.68 11.44
CA GLU A 169 -33.71 -2.47 12.85
C GLU A 169 -32.87 -3.63 13.42
N PHE A 170 -33.12 -4.86 12.99
CA PHE A 170 -32.24 -5.98 13.31
C PHE A 170 -30.82 -5.77 12.76
N ILE A 171 -30.67 -5.32 11.52
CA ILE A 171 -29.36 -5.00 10.94
C ILE A 171 -28.66 -3.93 11.80
N ARG A 172 -29.38 -2.87 12.20
CA ARG A 172 -28.82 -1.83 13.08
C ARG A 172 -28.32 -2.41 14.40
N ARG A 173 -29.13 -3.24 15.05
CA ARG A 173 -28.78 -3.90 16.32
C ARG A 173 -27.59 -4.84 16.16
N PHE A 174 -27.53 -5.61 15.07
CA PHE A 174 -26.43 -6.56 14.81
C PHE A 174 -25.08 -5.85 14.67
N TRP A 175 -25.04 -4.73 13.94
CA TRP A 175 -23.82 -3.99 13.65
C TRP A 175 -23.43 -2.95 14.70
N GLN A 176 -24.27 -2.71 15.71
CA GLN A 176 -24.03 -1.72 16.76
C GLN A 176 -22.63 -1.81 17.42
N PRO A 177 -22.03 -3.00 17.64
CA PRO A 177 -20.67 -3.09 18.20
C PRO A 177 -19.58 -2.47 17.32
N LEU A 178 -19.85 -2.28 16.02
CA LEU A 178 -18.96 -1.63 15.06
C LEU A 178 -19.47 -0.25 14.66
N GLY A 179 -20.25 0.39 15.53
CA GLY A 179 -20.69 1.77 15.37
C GLY A 179 -22.05 1.92 14.72
N GLN A 180 -22.26 3.10 14.16
CA GLN A 180 -23.54 3.47 13.55
C GLN A 180 -23.77 2.73 12.24
N VAL A 181 -25.03 2.48 11.87
CA VAL A 181 -25.35 1.88 10.57
C VAL A 181 -25.85 2.95 9.62
N VAL A 182 -25.18 3.10 8.49
CA VAL A 182 -25.60 3.98 7.41
C VAL A 182 -26.09 3.13 6.23
N PHE A 183 -27.37 3.23 5.93
CA PHE A 183 -27.94 2.57 4.75
C PHE A 183 -27.65 3.39 3.49
N LEU A 184 -27.09 2.74 2.48
CA LEU A 184 -26.68 3.35 1.22
C LEU A 184 -27.30 2.59 0.03
N THR A 185 -27.54 3.30 -1.06
CA THR A 185 -27.78 2.69 -2.37
C THR A 185 -26.45 2.19 -2.97
N PRO A 186 -26.49 1.37 -4.04
CA PRO A 186 -25.26 0.93 -4.72
C PRO A 186 -24.43 2.09 -5.31
N ALA A 187 -25.09 3.14 -5.79
CA ALA A 187 -24.41 4.35 -6.24
C ALA A 187 -23.76 5.10 -5.08
N GLU A 188 -24.47 5.23 -3.96
CA GLU A 188 -23.99 5.97 -2.80
C GLU A 188 -22.76 5.31 -2.14
N VAL A 189 -22.72 3.98 -2.01
CA VAL A 189 -21.60 3.30 -1.34
C VAL A 189 -20.26 3.50 -2.07
N GLN A 190 -20.27 3.57 -3.40
CA GLN A 190 -19.05 3.80 -4.17
C GLN A 190 -18.45 5.17 -3.88
N VAL A 191 -19.30 6.20 -3.81
CA VAL A 191 -18.91 7.58 -3.47
C VAL A 191 -18.44 7.67 -2.02
N ALA A 192 -19.18 7.08 -1.07
CA ALA A 192 -18.84 7.11 0.35
C ALA A 192 -17.51 6.39 0.63
N LEU A 193 -17.25 5.26 -0.05
CA LEU A 193 -15.99 4.53 0.05
C LEU A 193 -14.83 5.31 -0.57
N ALA A 194 -15.03 5.94 -1.73
CA ALA A 194 -14.01 6.76 -2.38
C ALA A 194 -13.55 7.88 -1.44
N VAL A 195 -14.51 8.61 -0.87
CA VAL A 195 -14.22 9.68 0.08
C VAL A 195 -13.62 9.17 1.38
N SER A 196 -14.08 8.02 1.90
CA SER A 196 -13.49 7.41 3.10
C SER A 196 -12.01 7.08 2.92
N CYS A 197 -11.58 6.74 1.70
CA CYS A 197 -10.17 6.53 1.37
C CYS A 197 -9.43 7.85 1.19
N SER A 198 -10.02 8.83 0.50
CA SER A 198 -9.47 10.19 0.37
C SER A 198 -9.20 10.86 1.72
N ASN A 199 -10.14 10.76 2.67
CA ASN A 199 -10.01 11.33 4.01
C ASN A 199 -8.86 10.69 4.83
N GLN A 200 -8.45 9.45 4.51
CA GLN A 200 -7.28 8.85 5.16
C GLN A 200 -5.99 9.60 4.80
N MET A 201 -5.96 10.31 3.65
CA MET A 201 -4.77 11.06 3.21
C MET A 201 -4.50 12.30 4.05
N LEU A 202 -5.39 12.70 4.96
CA LEU A 202 -5.07 13.67 6.02
C LEU A 202 -3.89 13.21 6.87
N SER A 203 -3.79 11.90 7.11
CA SER A 203 -2.66 11.28 7.81
C SER A 203 -1.36 11.59 7.10
N GLU A 204 -1.34 11.41 5.78
CA GLU A 204 -0.17 11.66 4.95
C GLU A 204 0.17 13.15 4.90
N ILE A 205 -0.83 14.03 4.76
CA ILE A 205 -0.62 15.48 4.78
C ILE A 205 0.03 15.94 6.08
N PHE A 206 -0.47 15.50 7.24
CA PHE A 206 0.12 15.93 8.52
C PHE A 206 1.50 15.31 8.78
N LEU A 207 1.76 14.09 8.29
CA LEU A 207 3.09 13.50 8.33
C LEU A 207 4.09 14.23 7.43
N ASP A 208 3.65 14.65 6.25
CA ASP A 208 4.45 15.41 5.29
C ASP A 208 4.68 16.84 5.80
N MET A 209 3.69 17.49 6.40
CA MET A 209 3.84 18.77 7.11
C MET A 209 4.88 18.65 8.24
N GLN A 210 4.76 17.65 9.13
CA GLN A 210 5.73 17.42 10.20
C GLN A 210 7.16 17.27 9.64
N THR A 211 7.31 16.56 8.52
CA THR A 211 8.62 16.27 7.93
C THR A 211 9.21 17.49 7.23
N ALA A 212 8.38 18.26 6.52
CA ALA A 212 8.80 19.39 5.71
C ALA A 212 9.06 20.66 6.54
N LEU A 213 8.34 20.85 7.65
CA LEU A 213 8.49 22.05 8.49
C LEU A 213 9.94 22.22 8.96
N PRO A 214 10.51 23.45 8.87
CA PRO A 214 11.83 23.73 9.41
C PRO A 214 11.89 23.43 10.90
N GLU A 215 13.06 23.00 11.38
CA GLU A 215 13.26 22.49 12.74
C GLU A 215 12.74 23.44 13.84
N ALA A 216 12.91 24.76 13.66
CA ALA A 216 12.45 25.77 14.61
C ALA A 216 10.91 25.88 14.75
N TYR A 217 10.15 25.34 13.79
CA TYR A 217 8.68 25.40 13.73
C TYR A 217 8.04 24.01 13.62
N ARG A 218 8.82 22.96 13.85
CA ARG A 218 8.38 21.59 13.66
C ARG A 218 7.34 21.22 14.72
N GLU A 219 6.13 20.93 14.24
CA GLU A 219 5.07 20.35 15.05
C GLU A 219 4.90 18.88 14.72
N SER A 220 4.51 18.07 15.71
CA SER A 220 4.17 16.68 15.46
C SER A 220 2.85 16.55 14.69
N ALA A 221 2.71 15.52 13.86
CA ALA A 221 1.46 15.20 13.18
C ALA A 221 0.30 15.01 14.18
N SER A 222 0.60 14.48 15.37
CA SER A 222 -0.35 14.37 16.49
C SER A 222 -0.87 15.73 16.94
N ALA A 223 0.02 16.71 17.18
CA ALA A 223 -0.36 18.08 17.57
C ALA A 223 -1.13 18.82 16.46
N LEU A 224 -0.69 18.67 15.20
CA LEU A 224 -1.38 19.23 14.04
C LEU A 224 -2.80 18.68 13.91
N ALA A 225 -2.97 17.35 14.06
CA ALA A 225 -4.25 16.68 14.00
C ALA A 225 -5.15 16.99 15.20
N GLU A 226 -4.57 17.15 16.39
CA GLU A 226 -5.30 17.60 17.58
C GLU A 226 -5.95 18.97 17.35
N ALA A 227 -5.17 19.93 16.88
CA ALA A 227 -5.65 21.27 16.58
C ALA A 227 -6.69 21.26 15.44
N ALA A 228 -6.45 20.47 14.39
CA ALA A 228 -7.38 20.26 13.28
C ALA A 228 -8.73 19.73 13.76
N ARG A 229 -8.70 18.73 14.65
CA ARG A 229 -9.89 18.07 15.20
C ARG A 229 -10.68 18.99 16.11
N ALA A 230 -10.00 19.73 17.00
CA ALA A 230 -10.63 20.74 17.85
C ALA A 230 -11.36 21.81 17.01
N TYR A 231 -10.68 22.32 15.98
CA TYR A 231 -11.26 23.28 15.05
C TYR A 231 -12.47 22.71 14.30
N LEU A 232 -12.39 21.48 13.79
CA LEU A 232 -13.48 20.85 13.06
C LEU A 232 -14.72 20.66 13.93
N MET A 233 -14.54 20.19 15.16
CA MET A 233 -15.63 19.99 16.11
C MET A 233 -16.36 21.30 16.41
N GLU A 234 -15.62 22.39 16.63
CA GLU A 234 -16.20 23.73 16.81
C GLU A 234 -16.91 24.21 15.54
N LYS A 235 -16.24 24.10 14.39
CA LYS A 235 -16.73 24.60 13.10
C LYS A 235 -18.02 23.92 12.65
N LEU A 236 -18.16 22.62 12.92
CA LEU A 236 -19.33 21.82 12.54
C LEU A 236 -20.38 21.71 13.66
N GLY A 237 -20.10 22.22 14.86
CA GLY A 237 -20.95 22.00 16.04
C GLY A 237 -21.13 20.51 16.34
N TYR A 238 -20.08 19.71 16.16
CA TYR A 238 -20.11 18.25 16.26
C TYR A 238 -19.49 17.76 17.57
N GLN A 239 -20.21 16.91 18.29
CA GLN A 239 -19.71 16.21 19.46
C GLN A 239 -19.74 14.69 19.20
N PRO A 240 -18.58 14.02 19.11
CA PRO A 240 -18.54 12.59 18.91
C PRO A 240 -19.00 11.84 20.17
N PRO A 241 -19.68 10.70 20.03
CA PRO A 241 -20.23 9.94 21.16
C PRO A 241 -19.17 9.45 22.16
N GLN A 242 -17.94 9.24 21.67
CA GLN A 242 -16.78 8.87 22.47
C GLN A 242 -15.74 9.99 22.33
N PRO A 243 -15.84 11.07 23.12
CA PRO A 243 -14.98 12.23 22.96
C PRO A 243 -13.53 11.91 23.34
N VAL A 244 -12.62 12.46 22.55
CA VAL A 244 -11.19 12.54 22.84
C VAL A 244 -10.88 14.02 23.05
N GLU A 245 -10.11 14.34 24.07
CA GLU A 245 -9.69 15.72 24.33
C GLU A 245 -8.88 16.24 23.15
N SER A 246 -9.23 17.43 22.65
CA SER A 246 -8.51 18.09 21.57
C SER A 246 -8.54 19.59 21.81
N SER A 247 -7.40 20.25 21.60
CA SER A 247 -7.26 21.69 21.81
C SER A 247 -6.69 22.40 20.58
N VAL A 248 -7.27 23.55 20.24
CA VAL A 248 -6.67 24.47 19.26
C VAL A 248 -5.35 25.08 19.76
N GLN A 249 -5.03 24.92 21.04
CA GLN A 249 -3.77 25.34 21.65
C GLN A 249 -2.65 24.28 21.53
N ALA A 250 -2.94 23.12 20.93
CA ALA A 250 -1.93 22.08 20.68
C ALA A 250 -0.81 22.55 19.74
N VAL A 251 -1.04 23.63 18.99
CA VAL A 251 -0.05 24.27 18.11
C VAL A 251 -0.07 25.79 18.32
N PRO A 252 1.01 26.50 17.98
CA PRO A 252 1.06 27.96 18.03
C PRO A 252 -0.03 28.63 17.18
N PRO A 253 -0.53 29.82 17.55
CA PRO A 253 -1.61 30.50 16.81
C PRO A 253 -1.34 30.70 15.32
N ALA A 254 -0.09 30.96 14.93
CA ALA A 254 0.29 31.10 13.53
C ALA A 254 0.19 29.78 12.75
N MET A 255 0.57 28.65 13.38
CA MET A 255 0.42 27.31 12.79
C MET A 255 -1.05 26.89 12.74
N LEU A 256 -1.84 27.24 13.75
CA LEU A 256 -3.27 26.97 13.79
C LEU A 256 -4.00 27.51 12.55
N GLU A 257 -3.64 28.70 12.06
CA GLU A 257 -4.25 29.25 10.84
C GLU A 257 -3.93 28.42 9.58
N ALA A 258 -2.73 27.85 9.48
CA ALA A 258 -2.39 26.93 8.41
C ALA A 258 -3.17 25.62 8.53
N VAL A 259 -3.22 25.05 9.74
CA VAL A 259 -3.97 23.82 10.06
C VAL A 259 -5.46 23.99 9.73
N LYS A 260 -6.06 25.14 10.09
CA LYS A 260 -7.47 25.45 9.77
C LYS A 260 -7.74 25.40 8.27
N LYS A 261 -6.87 26.02 7.45
CA LYS A 261 -7.04 26.06 5.99
C LYS A 261 -6.91 24.66 5.38
N VAL A 262 -5.87 23.90 5.74
CA VAL A 262 -5.70 22.51 5.29
C VAL A 262 -6.93 21.67 5.66
N THR A 263 -7.32 21.72 6.93
CA THR A 263 -8.43 20.92 7.47
C THR A 263 -9.76 21.28 6.82
N TYR A 264 -10.06 22.57 6.68
CA TYR A 264 -11.32 23.04 6.11
C TYR A 264 -11.44 22.70 4.63
N HIS A 265 -10.41 22.99 3.82
CA HIS A 265 -10.49 22.81 2.37
C HIS A 265 -10.45 21.33 1.96
N ALA A 266 -9.72 20.49 2.68
CA ALA A 266 -9.80 19.04 2.48
C ALA A 266 -11.20 18.47 2.81
N HIS A 267 -11.84 18.94 3.89
CA HIS A 267 -13.23 18.59 4.22
C HIS A 267 -14.22 19.11 3.17
N ARG A 268 -14.03 20.34 2.69
CA ARG A 268 -14.87 20.93 1.65
C ARG A 268 -14.77 20.17 0.33
N GLY A 269 -13.57 19.76 -0.08
CA GLY A 269 -13.35 19.05 -1.34
C GLY A 269 -14.03 17.69 -1.35
N THR A 270 -13.89 16.94 -0.26
CA THR A 270 -14.55 15.65 -0.13
C THR A 270 -16.08 15.75 -0.01
N LEU A 271 -16.59 16.74 0.72
CA LEU A 271 -18.04 17.00 0.78
C LEU A 271 -18.59 17.45 -0.59
N LYS A 272 -17.89 18.35 -1.29
CA LYS A 272 -18.22 18.82 -2.65
C LYS A 272 -18.37 17.63 -3.60
N PHE A 273 -17.40 16.72 -3.60
CA PHE A 273 -17.46 15.49 -4.40
C PHE A 273 -18.72 14.66 -4.09
N MET A 274 -19.07 14.46 -2.81
CA MET A 274 -20.29 13.71 -2.46
C MET A 274 -21.55 14.36 -3.03
N LEU A 275 -21.68 15.68 -2.88
CA LEU A 275 -22.84 16.44 -3.36
C LEU A 275 -22.92 16.42 -4.90
N GLU A 276 -21.81 16.58 -5.60
CA GLU A 276 -21.74 16.51 -7.07
C GLU A 276 -22.11 15.11 -7.61
N LYS A 277 -21.86 14.05 -6.83
CA LYS A 277 -22.31 12.68 -7.13
C LYS A 277 -23.75 12.39 -6.70
N GLY A 278 -24.49 13.39 -6.24
CA GLY A 278 -25.92 13.30 -5.97
C GLY A 278 -26.29 12.80 -4.57
N PHE A 279 -25.39 12.88 -3.60
CA PHE A 279 -25.78 12.64 -2.21
C PHE A 279 -26.77 13.70 -1.71
N ASP A 280 -27.71 13.24 -0.89
CA ASP A 280 -28.43 14.14 0.01
C ASP A 280 -27.46 14.88 0.94
N ALA A 281 -27.72 16.18 1.15
CA ALA A 281 -26.80 17.05 1.88
C ALA A 281 -26.65 16.66 3.36
N ASP A 282 -27.75 16.38 4.05
CA ASP A 282 -27.75 16.01 5.47
C ASP A 282 -27.04 14.68 5.67
N LYS A 283 -27.28 13.73 4.77
CA LYS A 283 -26.62 12.42 4.76
C LYS A 283 -25.12 12.54 4.49
N ALA A 284 -24.72 13.36 3.51
CA ALA A 284 -23.30 13.61 3.20
C ALA A 284 -22.58 14.23 4.39
N GLU A 285 -23.17 15.25 5.01
CA GLU A 285 -22.61 15.89 6.20
C GLU A 285 -22.48 14.92 7.37
N THR A 286 -23.49 14.08 7.60
CA THR A 286 -23.48 13.08 8.69
C THR A 286 -22.33 12.09 8.51
N ILE A 287 -22.17 11.54 7.30
CA ILE A 287 -21.08 10.61 6.99
C ILE A 287 -19.73 11.32 7.10
N GLN A 288 -19.61 12.53 6.57
CA GLN A 288 -18.36 13.29 6.64
C GLN A 288 -17.92 13.59 8.07
N ARG A 289 -18.82 14.07 8.93
CA ARG A 289 -18.49 14.37 10.33
C ARG A 289 -17.86 13.16 11.04
N MET A 290 -18.48 11.98 10.90
CA MET A 290 -17.96 10.73 11.50
C MET A 290 -16.64 10.29 10.87
N ASN A 291 -16.57 10.26 9.53
CA ASN A 291 -15.41 9.76 8.81
C ASN A 291 -14.17 10.64 9.02
N TYR A 292 -14.36 11.96 8.96
CA TYR A 292 -13.30 12.94 9.09
C TYR A 292 -12.79 13.01 10.53
N ASP A 293 -13.68 12.98 11.53
CA ASP A 293 -13.30 12.88 12.95
C ASP A 293 -12.45 11.64 13.23
N LEU A 294 -12.87 10.46 12.75
CA LEU A 294 -12.12 9.23 12.95
C LEU A 294 -10.73 9.28 12.32
N ASN A 295 -10.59 9.85 11.12
CA ASN A 295 -9.30 9.97 10.48
C ASN A 295 -8.37 10.93 11.23
N LEU A 296 -8.86 12.11 11.64
CA LEU A 296 -8.07 13.03 12.47
C LEU A 296 -7.71 12.41 13.82
N ARG A 297 -8.64 11.67 14.43
CA ARG A 297 -8.44 10.98 15.70
C ARG A 297 -7.32 9.94 15.63
N LYS A 298 -7.22 9.17 14.53
CA LYS A 298 -6.09 8.26 14.31
C LYS A 298 -4.78 9.02 14.31
N VAL A 299 -4.69 10.13 13.57
CA VAL A 299 -3.46 10.92 13.49
C VAL A 299 -3.10 11.56 14.84
N GLN A 300 -4.10 12.02 15.59
CA GLN A 300 -3.91 12.58 16.92
C GLN A 300 -3.34 11.53 17.90
N LEU A 301 -3.86 10.30 17.88
CA LEU A 301 -3.59 9.31 18.93
C LEU A 301 -2.48 8.32 18.59
N MET A 302 -2.29 7.98 17.31
CA MET A 302 -1.33 6.96 16.90
C MET A 302 0.08 7.52 16.77
N PRO A 303 1.11 6.79 17.25
CA PRO A 303 2.49 7.08 16.91
C PRO A 303 2.69 7.11 15.39
N ARG A 304 3.62 7.95 14.92
CA ARG A 304 3.95 8.09 13.49
C ARG A 304 4.24 6.75 12.81
N GLU A 305 5.02 5.90 13.47
CA GLU A 305 5.41 4.58 12.93
C GLU A 305 4.19 3.66 12.78
N GLU A 306 3.33 3.62 13.81
CA GLU A 306 2.10 2.82 13.79
C GLU A 306 1.13 3.33 12.71
N LEU A 307 1.02 4.65 12.55
CA LEU A 307 0.19 5.27 11.52
C LEU A 307 0.66 4.93 10.11
N ARG A 308 1.97 5.07 9.83
CA ARG A 308 2.56 4.65 8.54
C ARG A 308 2.30 3.18 8.28
N ARG A 309 2.58 2.32 9.26
CA ARG A 309 2.33 0.88 9.17
C ARG A 309 0.86 0.57 8.91
N ALA A 310 -0.07 1.20 9.64
CA ALA A 310 -1.50 1.01 9.46
C ALA A 310 -1.97 1.40 8.05
N THR A 311 -1.51 2.53 7.51
CA THR A 311 -1.80 2.93 6.12
C THR A 311 -1.33 1.86 5.14
N ARG A 312 -0.09 1.36 5.27
CA ARG A 312 0.43 0.30 4.38
C ARG A 312 -0.38 -0.98 4.44
N HIS A 313 -0.72 -1.45 5.64
CA HIS A 313 -1.49 -2.69 5.83
C HIS A 313 -2.91 -2.59 5.26
N HIS A 314 -3.54 -1.42 5.37
CA HIS A 314 -4.88 -1.20 4.80
C HIS A 314 -4.85 -0.93 3.29
N ALA A 315 -3.76 -0.37 2.76
CA ALA A 315 -3.58 -0.10 1.35
C ALA A 315 -3.17 -1.37 0.59
N THR A 316 -4.05 -2.36 0.60
CA THR A 316 -3.84 -3.64 -0.08
C THR A 316 -3.55 -3.42 -1.57
N ARG A 317 -2.69 -4.25 -2.15
CA ARG A 317 -2.26 -4.10 -3.54
C ARG A 317 -3.41 -4.10 -4.53
N GLY A 318 -3.46 -3.09 -5.39
CA GLY A 318 -4.56 -2.88 -6.34
C GLY A 318 -5.89 -2.47 -5.69
N GLY A 319 -5.91 -2.25 -4.38
CA GLY A 319 -7.08 -1.88 -3.62
C GLY A 319 -7.42 -0.40 -3.72
N VAL A 320 -8.51 -0.03 -3.05
CA VAL A 320 -9.12 1.30 -3.14
C VAL A 320 -8.31 2.35 -2.36
N LEU A 321 -7.82 2.00 -1.17
CA LEU A 321 -6.96 2.89 -0.38
C LEU A 321 -5.58 3.09 -1.04
N GLU A 322 -5.02 2.06 -1.68
CA GLU A 322 -3.79 2.20 -2.47
C GLU A 322 -3.94 3.29 -3.54
N ARG A 323 -5.08 3.32 -4.25
CA ARG A 323 -5.36 4.36 -5.24
C ARG A 323 -5.38 5.77 -4.64
N ALA A 324 -5.91 5.94 -3.44
CA ALA A 324 -5.87 7.23 -2.73
C ALA A 324 -4.42 7.63 -2.41
N CYS A 325 -3.62 6.68 -1.88
CA CYS A 325 -2.19 6.90 -1.60
C CYS A 325 -1.40 7.29 -2.85
N ILE A 326 -1.63 6.61 -3.98
CA ILE A 326 -0.98 6.93 -5.26
C ILE A 326 -1.42 8.32 -5.75
N SER A 327 -2.73 8.63 -5.72
CA SER A 327 -3.23 9.94 -6.16
C SER A 327 -2.65 11.09 -5.33
N TYR A 328 -2.61 10.94 -4.00
CA TYR A 328 -1.98 11.92 -3.13
C TYR A 328 -0.48 12.08 -3.42
N THR A 329 0.27 10.97 -3.47
CA THR A 329 1.73 11.03 -3.69
C THR A 329 2.09 11.64 -5.04
N GLN A 330 1.38 11.29 -6.11
CA GLN A 330 1.70 11.78 -7.45
C GLN A 330 1.26 13.22 -7.70
N ASN A 331 0.18 13.67 -7.06
CA ASN A 331 -0.45 14.96 -7.40
C ASN A 331 -0.29 16.03 -6.32
N TRP A 332 -0.03 15.65 -5.05
CA TRP A 332 -0.15 16.56 -3.90
C TRP A 332 1.02 16.57 -2.93
N GLN A 333 1.70 15.45 -2.72
CA GLN A 333 2.79 15.36 -1.73
C GLN A 333 3.87 16.42 -1.96
N ASP A 334 4.36 16.59 -3.19
CA ASP A 334 5.38 17.61 -3.50
C ASP A 334 4.88 19.03 -3.24
N SER A 335 3.60 19.32 -3.51
CA SER A 335 2.99 20.61 -3.20
C SER A 335 2.97 20.86 -1.69
N VAL A 336 2.54 19.88 -0.88
CA VAL A 336 2.55 20.01 0.59
C VAL A 336 3.97 20.21 1.11
N CYS A 337 4.91 19.32 0.76
CA CYS A 337 6.28 19.35 1.25
C CYS A 337 7.01 20.64 0.85
N SER A 338 6.97 21.02 -0.43
CA SER A 338 7.73 22.18 -0.92
C SER A 338 7.23 23.53 -0.40
N HIS A 339 5.94 23.64 -0.07
CA HIS A 339 5.38 24.86 0.50
C HIS A 339 5.62 24.95 2.02
N PHE A 340 5.38 23.86 2.78
CA PHE A 340 5.60 23.86 4.22
C PHE A 340 7.08 23.93 4.61
N ALA A 341 7.99 23.51 3.72
CA ALA A 341 9.43 23.74 3.89
C ALA A 341 9.84 25.22 3.91
N LYS A 342 8.97 26.13 3.44
CA LYS A 342 9.20 27.58 3.42
C LYS A 342 8.53 28.30 4.59
N TYR A 343 7.97 27.58 5.57
CA TYR A 343 7.36 28.21 6.74
C TYR A 343 8.42 28.92 7.60
N PRO A 344 8.16 30.13 8.15
CA PRO A 344 6.90 30.89 8.14
C PRO A 344 6.79 31.88 6.98
N ASP A 345 7.81 31.99 6.12
CA ASP A 345 7.82 32.90 4.97
C ASP A 345 6.69 32.59 3.98
N TRP A 346 6.19 31.35 4.00
CA TRP A 346 4.96 30.94 3.35
C TRP A 346 3.96 30.34 4.34
N THR A 347 2.69 30.68 4.18
CA THR A 347 1.54 30.00 4.79
C THR A 347 0.46 29.77 3.73
N PRO A 348 -0.44 28.79 3.89
CA PRO A 348 -1.49 28.53 2.90
C PRO A 348 -2.29 29.80 2.58
N ASP A 349 -2.26 30.26 1.34
CA ASP A 349 -3.10 31.35 0.86
C ASP A 349 -4.43 30.81 0.30
N ALA A 350 -5.31 31.70 -0.14
CA ALA A 350 -6.61 31.30 -0.69
C ALA A 350 -6.46 30.44 -1.96
N GLN A 351 -5.49 30.77 -2.82
CA GLN A 351 -5.28 30.06 -4.08
C GLN A 351 -4.82 28.62 -3.84
N TRP A 352 -3.83 28.43 -2.97
CA TRP A 352 -3.35 27.10 -2.61
C TRP A 352 -4.44 26.28 -1.89
N ALA A 353 -5.24 26.93 -1.04
CA ALA A 353 -6.30 26.25 -0.32
C ALA A 353 -7.47 25.83 -1.22
N GLU A 354 -7.84 26.65 -2.21
CA GLU A 354 -8.79 26.27 -3.28
C GLU A 354 -8.23 25.13 -4.14
N ALA A 355 -6.95 25.18 -4.49
CA ALA A 355 -6.31 24.08 -5.21
C ALA A 355 -6.37 22.79 -4.39
N LEU A 356 -6.10 22.84 -3.08
CA LEU A 356 -6.20 21.68 -2.19
C LEU A 356 -7.62 21.09 -2.17
N GLU A 357 -8.64 21.95 -2.14
CA GLU A 357 -10.04 21.54 -2.22
C GLU A 357 -10.32 20.76 -3.51
N ASP A 358 -9.95 21.30 -4.67
CA ASP A 358 -10.09 20.61 -5.95
C ASP A 358 -9.22 19.35 -6.03
N GLY A 359 -8.08 19.34 -5.33
CA GLY A 359 -7.23 18.18 -5.15
C GLY A 359 -7.92 17.00 -4.49
N PHE A 360 -8.67 17.25 -3.41
CA PHE A 360 -9.46 16.24 -2.73
C PHE A 360 -10.67 15.78 -3.56
N VAL A 361 -11.24 16.66 -4.40
CA VAL A 361 -12.24 16.26 -5.41
C VAL A 361 -11.62 15.29 -6.41
N GLN A 362 -10.48 15.66 -7.01
CA GLN A 362 -9.78 14.83 -8.00
C GLN A 362 -9.35 13.48 -7.41
N MET A 363 -8.78 13.47 -6.21
CA MET A 363 -8.39 12.23 -5.54
C MET A 363 -9.58 11.32 -5.28
N SER A 364 -10.72 11.87 -4.84
CA SER A 364 -11.95 11.10 -4.65
C SER A 364 -12.49 10.57 -5.98
N GLN A 365 -12.34 11.33 -7.07
CA GLN A 365 -12.69 10.90 -8.42
C GLN A 365 -11.77 9.76 -8.92
N ASP A 366 -10.45 9.85 -8.72
CA ASP A 366 -9.50 8.78 -9.08
C ASP A 366 -9.84 7.46 -8.38
N VAL A 367 -10.17 7.53 -7.09
CA VAL A 367 -10.56 6.37 -6.29
C VAL A 367 -11.91 5.79 -6.76
N PHE A 368 -12.88 6.67 -7.05
CA PHE A 368 -14.18 6.28 -7.58
C PHE A 368 -14.08 5.58 -8.96
N ASP A 369 -13.24 6.09 -9.86
CA ASP A 369 -13.03 5.48 -11.17
C ASP A 369 -12.32 4.13 -11.05
N HIS A 370 -11.38 4.01 -10.11
CA HIS A 370 -10.69 2.76 -9.83
C HIS A 370 -11.62 1.67 -9.28
N LEU A 371 -12.59 2.03 -8.42
CA LEU A 371 -13.63 1.11 -7.92
C LEU A 371 -14.37 0.39 -9.07
N SER A 372 -14.63 1.09 -10.16
CA SER A 372 -15.29 0.55 -11.35
C SER A 372 -14.40 -0.39 -12.17
N GLN A 373 -13.09 -0.41 -11.89
CA GLN A 373 -12.08 -1.14 -12.65
C GLN A 373 -11.40 -2.26 -11.85
N LEU A 374 -11.76 -2.48 -10.59
CA LEU A 374 -11.15 -3.48 -9.70
C LEU A 374 -11.07 -4.90 -10.30
N ALA A 375 -12.03 -5.28 -11.15
CA ALA A 375 -12.07 -6.60 -11.78
C ALA A 375 -11.33 -6.69 -13.12
N LYS A 376 -10.78 -5.58 -13.65
CA LYS A 376 -10.07 -5.57 -14.93
C LYS A 376 -8.63 -6.05 -14.75
N LYS A 377 -8.16 -6.85 -15.72
CA LYS A 377 -6.75 -7.25 -15.80
C LYS A 377 -5.91 -5.98 -16.03
N LYS A 378 -4.93 -5.74 -15.16
CA LYS A 378 -3.99 -4.62 -15.29
C LYS A 378 -2.99 -4.88 -16.42
N GLU A 379 -2.51 -3.80 -17.03
CA GLU A 379 -1.37 -3.86 -17.96
C GLU A 379 -0.07 -4.16 -17.22
N GLU A 380 0.79 -4.97 -17.83
CA GLU A 380 2.10 -5.31 -17.28
C GLU A 380 3.01 -4.08 -17.35
N SER A 381 3.63 -3.72 -16.21
CA SER A 381 4.63 -2.65 -16.15
C SER A 381 6.03 -3.23 -16.24
N VAL A 382 6.94 -2.52 -16.92
CA VAL A 382 8.34 -2.89 -17.06
C VAL A 382 9.20 -1.82 -16.42
N CYS A 383 9.97 -2.20 -15.40
CA CYS A 383 10.92 -1.32 -14.72
C CYS A 383 11.99 -0.81 -15.69
N ASP A 384 12.51 0.38 -15.40
CA ASP A 384 13.69 1.00 -16.01
C ASP A 384 14.68 1.39 -14.88
N ILE A 385 15.79 2.06 -15.23
CA ILE A 385 16.76 2.62 -14.28
C ILE A 385 16.06 3.47 -13.21
N GLU A 386 15.00 4.19 -13.57
CA GLU A 386 14.27 5.05 -12.63
C GLU A 386 13.68 4.27 -11.45
N GLN A 387 12.98 3.15 -11.69
CA GLN A 387 12.41 2.35 -10.61
C GLN A 387 13.50 1.69 -9.77
N HIS A 388 14.57 1.20 -10.40
CA HIS A 388 15.70 0.63 -9.68
C HIS A 388 16.38 1.67 -8.78
N ALA A 389 16.68 2.86 -9.31
CA ALA A 389 17.32 3.94 -8.58
C ALA A 389 16.46 4.39 -7.39
N VAL A 390 15.17 4.60 -7.61
CA VAL A 390 14.25 5.02 -6.56
C VAL A 390 14.05 3.92 -5.51
N LEU A 391 13.91 2.65 -5.90
CA LEU A 391 13.76 1.57 -4.93
C LEU A 391 14.98 1.45 -4.01
N TYR A 392 16.20 1.54 -4.56
CA TYR A 392 17.41 1.56 -3.75
C TYR A 392 17.36 2.67 -2.68
N ALA A 393 17.09 3.89 -3.11
CA ALA A 393 17.12 5.04 -2.22
C ALA A 393 16.00 4.98 -1.17
N LEU A 394 14.85 4.38 -1.51
CA LEU A 394 13.78 4.12 -0.55
C LEU A 394 14.16 3.04 0.47
N LEU A 395 14.86 1.98 0.07
CA LEU A 395 15.39 0.97 1.00
C LEU A 395 16.37 1.59 1.99
N GLU A 396 17.33 2.39 1.50
CA GLU A 396 18.26 3.14 2.35
C GLU A 396 17.52 4.10 3.29
N LYS A 397 16.57 4.88 2.76
CA LYS A 397 15.75 5.81 3.55
C LYS A 397 15.03 5.10 4.69
N GLU A 398 14.29 4.04 4.38
CA GLU A 398 13.50 3.32 5.38
C GLU A 398 14.40 2.62 6.40
N ALA A 399 15.56 2.09 5.98
CA ALA A 399 16.53 1.50 6.91
C ALA A 399 17.08 2.55 7.89
N VAL A 400 17.47 3.73 7.39
CA VAL A 400 17.99 4.83 8.23
C VAL A 400 16.90 5.40 9.14
N GLU A 401 15.69 5.61 8.63
CA GLU A 401 14.60 6.18 9.43
C GLU A 401 14.12 5.24 10.54
N GLN A 402 14.12 3.92 10.31
CA GLN A 402 13.59 2.94 11.27
C GLN A 402 14.65 2.35 12.20
N ALA A 403 15.91 2.25 11.75
CA ALA A 403 16.98 1.59 12.49
C ALA A 403 18.26 2.46 12.66
N GLY A 404 18.26 3.72 12.20
CA GLY A 404 19.38 4.64 12.35
C GLY A 404 20.67 4.12 11.70
N GLU A 405 21.78 4.25 12.43
CA GLU A 405 23.09 3.78 11.96
C GLU A 405 23.16 2.26 11.74
N ALA A 406 22.40 1.46 12.50
CA ALA A 406 22.34 0.02 12.26
C ALA A 406 21.69 -0.28 10.90
N GLY A 407 20.65 0.48 10.53
CA GLY A 407 20.04 0.41 9.20
C GLY A 407 21.00 0.79 8.08
N ARG A 408 21.77 1.88 8.27
CA ARG A 408 22.80 2.31 7.32
C ARG A 408 23.89 1.25 7.12
N ALA A 409 24.36 0.65 8.21
CA ALA A 409 25.36 -0.42 8.16
C ALA A 409 24.82 -1.65 7.43
N ALA A 410 23.58 -2.06 7.71
CA ALA A 410 22.94 -3.18 7.03
C ALA A 410 22.77 -2.93 5.53
N MET A 411 22.42 -1.71 5.13
CA MET A 411 22.32 -1.35 3.71
C MET A 411 23.68 -1.28 3.03
N THR A 412 24.73 -0.85 3.73
CA THR A 412 26.11 -0.89 3.20
C THR A 412 26.50 -2.33 2.83
N GLU A 413 26.20 -3.28 3.72
CA GLU A 413 26.42 -4.71 3.45
C GLU A 413 25.49 -5.23 2.34
N ALA A 414 24.22 -4.83 2.33
CA ALA A 414 23.28 -5.23 1.30
C ALA A 414 23.75 -4.81 -0.10
N THR A 415 24.27 -3.59 -0.24
CA THR A 415 24.83 -3.09 -1.50
C THR A 415 26.09 -3.84 -1.89
N ALA A 416 26.92 -4.20 -0.91
CA ALA A 416 28.10 -5.02 -1.16
C ALA A 416 27.72 -6.42 -1.66
N GLN A 417 26.80 -7.11 -0.99
CA GLN A 417 26.30 -8.42 -1.43
C GLN A 417 25.66 -8.34 -2.80
N TYR A 418 24.78 -7.37 -3.03
CA TYR A 418 24.15 -7.14 -4.34
C TYR A 418 25.20 -6.97 -5.45
N GLY A 419 26.23 -6.15 -5.22
CA GLY A 419 27.33 -5.96 -6.15
C GLY A 419 28.14 -7.25 -6.40
N LEU A 420 28.49 -7.98 -5.34
CA LEU A 420 29.24 -9.23 -5.44
C LEU A 420 28.49 -10.30 -6.23
N GLU A 421 27.18 -10.44 -6.01
CA GLU A 421 26.32 -11.38 -6.73
C GLU A 421 26.30 -11.08 -8.23
N ARG A 422 26.18 -9.80 -8.60
CA ARG A 422 26.28 -9.34 -9.99
C ARG A 422 27.65 -9.68 -10.60
N GLY A 423 28.73 -9.34 -9.90
CA GLY A 423 30.09 -9.64 -10.34
C GLY A 423 30.33 -11.13 -10.57
N ARG A 424 29.86 -11.99 -9.65
CA ARG A 424 29.99 -13.45 -9.76
C ARG A 424 29.24 -14.01 -10.98
N ARG A 425 28.06 -13.47 -11.31
CA ARG A 425 27.35 -13.85 -12.53
C ARG A 425 28.10 -13.42 -13.77
N MET A 426 28.61 -12.19 -13.81
CA MET A 426 29.47 -11.72 -14.90
C MET A 426 30.69 -12.64 -15.07
N ARG A 427 31.31 -13.07 -13.97
CA ARG A 427 32.42 -14.02 -13.96
C ARG A 427 32.03 -15.38 -14.53
N ALA A 428 30.88 -15.91 -14.12
CA ALA A 428 30.36 -17.18 -14.61
C ALA A 428 30.15 -17.13 -16.14
N HIS A 429 29.51 -16.06 -16.64
CA HIS A 429 29.35 -15.83 -18.08
C HIS A 429 30.68 -15.76 -18.83
N ALA A 430 31.69 -15.09 -18.27
CA ALA A 430 33.03 -15.03 -18.88
C ALA A 430 33.67 -16.42 -19.00
N LEU A 431 33.59 -17.23 -17.94
CA LEU A 431 34.11 -18.59 -17.93
C LEU A 431 33.36 -19.51 -18.90
N GLU A 432 32.03 -19.37 -19.01
CA GLU A 432 31.22 -20.14 -19.98
C GLU A 432 31.63 -19.88 -21.43
N HIS A 433 32.06 -18.66 -21.74
CA HIS A 433 32.56 -18.27 -23.06
C HIS A 433 34.07 -18.51 -23.25
N GLY A 434 34.74 -19.09 -22.25
CA GLY A 434 36.16 -19.43 -22.28
C GLY A 434 37.10 -18.22 -22.19
N ASP A 435 36.63 -17.10 -21.68
CA ASP A 435 37.46 -15.90 -21.49
C ASP A 435 38.21 -15.94 -20.16
N GLU A 436 39.41 -15.39 -20.16
CA GLU A 436 40.18 -15.13 -18.95
C GLU A 436 39.45 -14.09 -18.08
N VAL A 437 39.37 -14.32 -16.78
CA VAL A 437 38.74 -13.39 -15.82
C VAL A 437 39.80 -12.38 -15.38
N ASN A 438 39.68 -11.13 -15.83
CA ASN A 438 40.55 -10.02 -15.43
C ASN A 438 39.88 -8.65 -15.68
N SER A 439 40.51 -7.57 -15.25
CA SER A 439 39.99 -6.19 -15.39
C SER A 439 39.70 -5.77 -16.84
N PHE A 440 40.33 -6.37 -17.84
CA PHE A 440 40.07 -6.10 -19.25
C PHE A 440 38.79 -6.78 -19.74
N THR A 441 38.63 -8.09 -19.50
CA THR A 441 37.45 -8.84 -19.96
C THR A 441 36.19 -8.44 -19.20
N TYR A 442 36.31 -7.92 -17.97
CA TYR A 442 35.23 -7.27 -17.22
C TYR A 442 34.39 -6.29 -18.07
N LEU A 443 35.04 -5.50 -18.92
CA LEU A 443 34.42 -4.49 -19.77
C LEU A 443 33.43 -5.06 -20.80
N ALA A 444 33.47 -6.36 -21.08
CA ALA A 444 32.57 -7.02 -22.03
C ALA A 444 31.30 -7.55 -21.36
N TYR A 445 31.36 -7.95 -20.09
CA TYR A 445 30.34 -8.78 -19.46
C TYR A 445 29.29 -8.00 -18.64
N GLY A 446 29.14 -6.70 -18.87
CA GLY A 446 28.15 -5.89 -18.15
C GLY A 446 26.71 -6.43 -18.29
N GLU A 447 26.01 -6.56 -17.16
CA GLU A 447 24.67 -7.19 -17.11
C GLU A 447 23.50 -6.31 -17.57
N TRP A 448 23.76 -5.07 -17.96
CA TRP A 448 22.73 -4.17 -18.48
C TRP A 448 23.37 -3.14 -19.41
N SER A 449 22.54 -2.44 -20.19
CA SER A 449 22.96 -1.29 -20.99
C SER A 449 21.89 -0.21 -20.96
N PRO A 450 22.29 1.08 -20.89
CA PRO A 450 21.33 2.18 -20.92
C PRO A 450 20.71 2.31 -22.31
N LYS A 451 19.51 2.89 -22.37
CA LYS A 451 18.93 3.34 -23.65
C LYS A 451 19.79 4.48 -24.23
N PRO A 452 19.81 4.68 -25.57
CA PRO A 452 20.57 5.77 -26.17
C PRO A 452 20.25 7.14 -25.52
N GLY A 453 21.29 7.84 -25.08
CA GLY A 453 21.18 9.14 -24.42
C GLY A 453 20.69 9.12 -22.97
N GLN A 454 20.39 7.96 -22.38
CA GLN A 454 20.00 7.85 -20.97
C GLN A 454 21.22 8.02 -20.04
N MET A 455 22.38 7.50 -20.45
CA MET A 455 23.66 7.64 -19.75
C MET A 455 24.78 7.90 -20.77
N GLU A 456 25.74 8.74 -20.40
CA GLU A 456 26.89 9.10 -21.24
C GLU A 456 28.19 8.74 -20.52
N VAL A 457 28.98 7.88 -21.16
CA VAL A 457 30.27 7.39 -20.67
C VAL A 457 31.30 7.61 -21.77
N GLY A 458 32.42 8.25 -21.44
CA GLY A 458 33.52 8.52 -22.36
C GLY A 458 34.86 8.06 -21.81
N GLU A 459 35.77 7.64 -22.70
CA GLU A 459 37.18 7.41 -22.35
C GLU A 459 37.88 8.75 -22.10
N VAL A 460 38.94 8.73 -21.28
CA VAL A 460 39.79 9.90 -21.00
C VAL A 460 41.19 9.62 -21.55
N PRO A 461 41.47 9.98 -22.82
CA PRO A 461 42.73 9.61 -23.49
C PRO A 461 43.96 10.26 -22.87
N GLU A 462 43.80 11.32 -22.09
CA GLU A 462 44.88 12.05 -21.42
C GLU A 462 45.47 11.27 -20.22
N ILE A 463 44.78 10.23 -19.73
CA ILE A 463 45.24 9.40 -18.62
C ILE A 463 45.84 8.10 -19.18
N GLU A 464 47.07 7.75 -18.76
CA GLU A 464 47.81 6.59 -19.28
C GLU A 464 47.10 5.25 -19.03
N LEU A 465 46.60 5.05 -17.80
CA LEU A 465 45.78 3.89 -17.46
C LEU A 465 44.35 4.11 -17.95
N TYR A 466 43.73 3.05 -18.47
CA TYR A 466 42.38 3.06 -18.99
C TYR A 466 41.41 3.62 -17.94
N THR A 467 40.82 4.75 -18.28
CA THR A 467 39.95 5.54 -17.41
C THR A 467 38.73 6.01 -18.19
N THR A 468 37.57 5.94 -17.55
CA THR A 468 36.30 6.41 -18.12
C THR A 468 35.65 7.45 -17.21
N HIS A 469 35.04 8.45 -17.83
CA HIS A 469 34.17 9.43 -17.16
C HIS A 469 32.71 9.18 -17.51
N VAL A 470 31.86 9.12 -16.48
CA VAL A 470 30.41 9.27 -16.64
C VAL A 470 30.08 10.75 -16.50
N THR A 471 29.65 11.38 -17.58
CA THR A 471 29.27 12.81 -17.63
C THR A 471 27.76 13.02 -17.48
N LYS A 472 26.97 11.96 -17.70
CA LYS A 472 25.52 11.95 -17.51
C LYS A 472 25.09 10.65 -16.84
N CYS A 473 24.62 10.76 -15.59
CA CYS A 473 24.19 9.60 -14.80
C CYS A 473 22.67 9.60 -14.57
N GLU A 474 22.00 8.56 -15.07
CA GLU A 474 20.55 8.42 -14.91
C GLU A 474 20.13 8.15 -13.46
N TRP A 475 20.93 7.43 -12.66
CA TRP A 475 20.66 7.26 -11.22
C TRP A 475 20.64 8.61 -10.49
N CYS A 476 21.67 9.44 -10.67
CA CYS A 476 21.72 10.77 -10.07
C CYS A 476 20.55 11.65 -10.54
N ARG A 477 20.17 11.58 -11.83
CA ARG A 477 19.00 12.29 -12.36
C ARG A 477 17.72 11.85 -11.66
N CYS A 478 17.51 10.55 -11.51
CA CYS A 478 16.34 9.98 -10.83
C CYS A 478 16.29 10.35 -9.35
N TRP A 479 17.41 10.24 -8.63
CA TRP A 479 17.43 10.64 -7.22
C TRP A 479 17.19 12.13 -7.02
N ASN A 480 17.71 12.99 -7.90
CA ASN A 480 17.38 14.42 -7.88
C ASN A 480 15.90 14.66 -8.17
N LYS A 481 15.34 14.03 -9.21
CA LYS A 481 13.92 14.14 -9.57
C LYS A 481 13.00 13.79 -8.40
N HIS A 482 13.36 12.80 -7.60
CA HIS A 482 12.53 12.29 -6.50
C HIS A 482 12.93 12.81 -5.11
N ASN A 483 13.87 13.75 -5.02
CA ASN A 483 14.42 14.27 -3.75
C ASN A 483 15.02 13.17 -2.84
N LEU A 484 15.70 12.20 -3.45
CA LEU A 484 16.26 11.02 -2.80
C LEU A 484 17.79 10.96 -2.88
N MET A 485 18.47 12.02 -3.32
CA MET A 485 19.93 12.05 -3.50
C MET A 485 20.69 11.66 -2.23
N GLU A 486 20.25 12.16 -1.07
CA GLU A 486 20.90 11.90 0.22
C GLU A 486 20.98 10.40 0.56
N TYR A 487 19.96 9.64 0.17
CA TYR A 487 19.91 8.19 0.40
C TYR A 487 20.50 7.42 -0.79
N GLY A 488 20.22 7.86 -2.01
CA GLY A 488 20.70 7.23 -3.24
C GLY A 488 22.22 7.17 -3.34
N LYS A 489 22.93 8.21 -2.89
CA LYS A 489 24.40 8.28 -2.96
C LYS A 489 25.10 7.10 -2.27
N ALA A 490 24.48 6.46 -1.27
CA ALA A 490 25.01 5.27 -0.61
C ALA A 490 25.27 4.12 -1.60
N TYR A 491 24.47 4.01 -2.67
CA TYR A 491 24.66 3.00 -3.73
C TYR A 491 26.04 3.14 -4.38
N CYS A 492 26.39 4.36 -4.75
CA CYS A 492 27.61 4.66 -5.50
C CYS A 492 28.89 4.47 -4.68
N GLN A 493 28.80 4.43 -3.34
CA GLN A 493 29.99 4.39 -2.48
C GLN A 493 30.75 3.07 -2.61
N ASN A 494 30.06 1.96 -2.88
CA ASN A 494 30.70 0.65 -2.93
C ASN A 494 30.19 -0.29 -4.04
N VAL A 495 29.05 -0.02 -4.71
CA VAL A 495 28.46 -1.00 -5.64
C VAL A 495 29.41 -1.38 -6.78
N ASP A 496 30.02 -0.42 -7.48
CA ASP A 496 30.88 -0.70 -8.64
C ASP A 496 32.14 -1.47 -8.23
N LYS A 497 32.73 -1.12 -7.07
CA LYS A 497 33.85 -1.86 -6.48
C LYS A 497 33.47 -3.30 -6.15
N CYS A 498 32.28 -3.51 -5.59
CA CYS A 498 31.80 -4.84 -5.24
C CYS A 498 31.47 -5.68 -6.48
N ILE A 499 30.98 -5.07 -7.56
CA ILE A 499 30.79 -5.75 -8.85
C ILE A 499 32.14 -6.17 -9.43
N ALA A 500 33.12 -5.27 -9.47
CA ALA A 500 34.48 -5.57 -9.92
C ALA A 500 35.11 -6.70 -9.10
N HIS A 501 35.03 -6.63 -7.76
CA HIS A 501 35.57 -7.64 -6.86
C HIS A 501 34.84 -8.99 -6.95
N GLY A 502 33.52 -8.96 -7.20
CA GLY A 502 32.74 -10.18 -7.45
C GLY A 502 33.11 -10.84 -8.77
N TYR A 503 33.52 -10.04 -9.77
CA TYR A 503 34.00 -10.53 -11.06
C TYR A 503 35.39 -11.16 -10.93
N ASP A 504 36.31 -10.46 -10.28
CA ASP A 504 37.67 -10.89 -10.03
C ASP A 504 38.11 -10.40 -8.63
N PRO A 505 38.38 -11.30 -7.66
CA PRO A 505 38.80 -10.91 -6.31
C PRO A 505 40.07 -10.04 -6.27
N ASP A 506 40.94 -10.14 -7.28
CA ASP A 506 42.17 -9.36 -7.35
C ASP A 506 41.98 -8.02 -8.11
N PHE A 507 40.79 -7.77 -8.68
CA PHE A 507 40.50 -6.54 -9.40
C PHE A 507 40.05 -5.41 -8.48
N ASP A 508 40.95 -4.46 -8.23
CA ASP A 508 40.66 -3.20 -7.55
C ASP A 508 40.26 -2.12 -8.56
N LEU A 509 38.96 -1.84 -8.65
CA LEU A 509 38.42 -0.76 -9.49
C LEU A 509 38.67 0.59 -8.81
N GLY A 510 39.45 1.46 -9.46
CA GLY A 510 39.62 2.83 -9.03
C GLY A 510 38.31 3.61 -9.18
N VAL A 511 37.79 4.16 -8.07
CA VAL A 511 36.65 5.07 -8.05
C VAL A 511 37.13 6.38 -7.45
N ASN A 512 37.46 7.35 -8.30
CA ASN A 512 38.19 8.56 -7.90
C ASN A 512 37.28 9.75 -7.62
N SER A 513 36.11 9.81 -8.26
CA SER A 513 35.11 10.85 -8.10
C SER A 513 33.71 10.30 -8.36
N LEU A 514 32.69 10.90 -7.76
CA LEU A 514 31.29 10.47 -7.86
C LEU A 514 30.37 11.69 -8.00
N MET A 515 29.55 11.70 -9.07
CA MET A 515 28.53 12.74 -9.25
C MET A 515 27.53 12.80 -8.08
N SER A 516 27.24 11.67 -7.44
CA SER A 516 26.36 11.61 -6.27
C SER A 516 26.99 12.21 -5.00
N ALA A 517 28.31 12.41 -4.98
CA ALA A 517 29.05 13.12 -3.93
C ALA A 517 29.25 14.62 -4.26
N GLY A 518 28.76 15.09 -5.42
CA GLY A 518 28.87 16.49 -5.86
C GLY A 518 29.98 16.75 -6.89
N ASP A 519 30.70 15.72 -7.35
CA ASP A 519 31.70 15.88 -8.40
C ASP A 519 31.08 16.12 -9.79
N ALA A 520 31.86 16.68 -10.71
CA ALA A 520 31.41 16.97 -12.07
C ALA A 520 31.16 15.71 -12.92
N VAL A 521 31.89 14.61 -12.62
CA VAL A 521 31.84 13.33 -13.33
C VAL A 521 32.01 12.19 -12.32
N CYS A 522 31.62 10.96 -12.70
CA CYS A 522 32.13 9.77 -12.03
C CYS A 522 33.37 9.29 -12.79
N GLU A 523 34.51 9.14 -12.11
CA GLU A 523 35.76 8.65 -12.71
C GLU A 523 36.07 7.22 -12.25
N PHE A 524 36.23 6.32 -13.24
CA PHE A 524 36.55 4.91 -13.03
C PHE A 524 37.87 4.54 -13.72
N GLY A 525 38.83 4.00 -12.97
CA GLY A 525 40.12 3.52 -13.47
C GLY A 525 40.24 1.99 -13.38
N TYR A 526 40.68 1.34 -14.46
CA TYR A 526 40.65 -0.12 -14.59
C TYR A 526 42.02 -0.80 -14.40
N GLY A 527 43.09 -0.03 -14.19
CA GLY A 527 44.41 -0.57 -13.81
C GLY A 527 45.25 -1.17 -14.94
N PHE A 528 44.86 -0.98 -16.21
CA PHE A 528 45.63 -1.44 -17.38
C PHE A 528 45.67 -0.38 -18.48
N ILE A 529 46.60 -0.50 -19.44
CA ILE A 529 46.69 0.42 -20.60
C ILE A 529 45.84 -0.12 -21.74
N MET A 530 44.94 0.69 -22.30
CA MET A 530 44.09 0.29 -23.43
C MET A 530 44.79 0.53 -24.78
N THR A 531 45.39 -0.52 -25.33
CA THR A 531 46.04 -0.49 -26.66
C THR A 531 45.02 -0.69 -27.81
N PRO A 532 45.37 -0.38 -29.06
CA PRO A 532 44.51 -0.68 -30.22
C PRO A 532 44.14 -2.16 -30.34
N GLU A 533 45.08 -3.07 -30.06
CA GLU A 533 44.86 -4.53 -30.12
C GLU A 533 43.85 -4.98 -29.06
N LEU A 534 43.92 -4.40 -27.85
CA LEU A 534 42.93 -4.66 -26.80
C LEU A 534 41.55 -4.11 -27.16
N ARG A 535 41.46 -2.97 -27.86
CA ARG A 535 40.17 -2.45 -28.35
C ARG A 535 39.53 -3.39 -29.38
N GLU A 536 40.32 -3.89 -30.32
CA GLU A 536 39.85 -4.87 -31.32
C GLU A 536 39.39 -6.15 -30.63
N LYS A 537 40.20 -6.70 -29.71
CA LYS A 537 39.82 -7.87 -28.90
C LYS A 537 38.53 -7.64 -28.09
N LEU A 538 38.36 -6.47 -27.49
CA LEU A 538 37.14 -6.15 -26.73
C LEU A 538 35.91 -6.09 -27.65
N ALA A 539 36.06 -5.51 -28.85
CA ALA A 539 34.99 -5.48 -29.85
C ALA A 539 34.61 -6.90 -30.32
N GLU A 540 35.60 -7.77 -30.54
CA GLU A 540 35.37 -9.19 -30.88
C GLU A 540 34.62 -9.93 -29.77
N ILE A 541 35.03 -9.77 -28.51
CA ILE A 541 34.34 -10.41 -27.37
C ILE A 541 32.89 -9.91 -27.30
N ARG A 542 32.66 -8.60 -27.35
CA ARG A 542 31.32 -7.99 -27.31
C ARG A 542 30.43 -8.45 -28.48
N GLN A 543 30.99 -8.56 -29.68
CA GLN A 543 30.26 -9.08 -30.84
C GLN A 543 29.90 -10.55 -30.66
N ARG A 544 30.81 -11.37 -30.12
CA ARG A 544 30.60 -12.80 -29.90
C ARG A 544 29.51 -13.06 -28.85
N ILE A 545 29.56 -12.38 -27.71
CA ILE A 545 28.61 -12.64 -26.60
C ILE A 545 27.29 -11.89 -26.79
N GLY A 546 27.27 -10.80 -27.56
CA GLY A 546 26.08 -9.98 -27.78
C GLY A 546 25.46 -9.50 -26.46
N THR A 547 24.17 -9.75 -26.27
CA THR A 547 23.41 -9.41 -25.05
C THR A 547 23.17 -10.61 -24.13
N SER A 548 23.89 -11.72 -24.31
CA SER A 548 23.67 -12.96 -23.55
C SER A 548 23.81 -12.81 -22.03
N ALA A 549 24.74 -11.96 -21.59
CA ALA A 549 24.96 -11.63 -20.18
C ALA A 549 23.98 -10.57 -19.64
N GLN A 550 23.14 -9.96 -20.49
CA GLN A 550 22.26 -8.86 -20.08
C GLN A 550 20.94 -9.36 -19.52
N LYS A 551 20.44 -8.68 -18.47
CA LYS A 551 19.12 -8.89 -17.89
C LYS A 551 18.32 -7.57 -17.90
N GLY A 552 17.00 -7.67 -18.00
CA GLY A 552 16.11 -6.51 -17.96
C GLY A 552 15.96 -5.89 -16.57
N PHE A 553 15.43 -4.67 -16.48
CA PHE A 553 15.31 -3.98 -15.20
C PHE A 553 14.27 -4.55 -14.24
N ASN A 554 13.30 -5.36 -14.70
CA ASN A 554 12.47 -6.16 -13.79
C ASN A 554 13.35 -7.11 -12.96
N TYR A 555 14.32 -7.76 -13.61
CA TYR A 555 15.28 -8.65 -12.95
C TYR A 555 16.16 -7.88 -11.97
N HIS A 556 16.83 -6.80 -12.42
CA HIS A 556 17.76 -6.05 -11.56
C HIS A 556 17.04 -5.40 -10.36
N THR A 557 15.84 -4.88 -10.56
CA THR A 557 15.06 -4.26 -9.48
C THR A 557 14.57 -5.31 -8.48
N ALA A 558 14.18 -6.50 -8.94
CA ALA A 558 13.82 -7.61 -8.06
C ALA A 558 15.02 -8.18 -7.32
N HIS A 559 16.15 -8.36 -8.01
CA HIS A 559 17.43 -8.79 -7.41
C HIS A 559 17.80 -7.87 -6.26
N LEU A 560 17.81 -6.55 -6.51
CA LEU A 560 18.10 -5.55 -5.50
C LEU A 560 17.18 -5.69 -4.28
N TRP A 561 15.87 -5.74 -4.50
CA TRP A 561 14.91 -5.82 -3.39
C TRP A 561 15.07 -7.10 -2.57
N VAL A 562 15.26 -8.25 -3.24
CA VAL A 562 15.42 -9.55 -2.57
C VAL A 562 16.71 -9.57 -1.75
N THR A 563 17.85 -9.16 -2.32
CA THR A 563 19.14 -9.15 -1.61
C THR A 563 19.10 -8.18 -0.42
N CYS A 564 18.60 -6.96 -0.62
CA CYS A 564 18.46 -6.00 0.49
C CYS A 564 17.55 -6.52 1.59
N ARG A 565 16.37 -7.07 1.24
CA ARG A 565 15.45 -7.64 2.23
C ARG A 565 16.09 -8.77 3.03
N HIS A 566 16.84 -9.65 2.37
CA HIS A 566 17.53 -10.76 3.03
C HIS A 566 18.56 -10.24 4.05
N VAL A 567 19.49 -9.38 3.62
CA VAL A 567 20.54 -8.83 4.50
C VAL A 567 19.94 -8.01 5.64
N LEU A 568 18.90 -7.22 5.39
CA LEU A 568 18.19 -6.48 6.43
C LEU A 568 17.57 -7.42 7.47
N CYS A 569 16.98 -8.54 7.05
CA CYS A 569 16.42 -9.53 7.98
C CYS A 569 17.51 -10.23 8.79
N GLU A 570 18.66 -10.54 8.17
CA GLU A 570 19.80 -11.17 8.87
C GLU A 570 20.41 -10.24 9.93
N GLN A 571 20.57 -8.94 9.61
CA GLN A 571 21.25 -8.00 10.51
C GLN A 571 20.34 -7.33 11.53
N LEU A 572 19.09 -7.04 11.17
CA LEU A 572 18.15 -6.28 12.01
C LEU A 572 17.05 -7.18 12.61
N GLY A 573 17.02 -8.45 12.21
CA GLY A 573 15.98 -9.41 12.59
C GLY A 573 14.81 -9.41 11.61
N GLU A 574 14.12 -10.55 11.56
CA GLU A 574 13.07 -10.86 10.58
C GLU A 574 11.96 -9.80 10.54
N THR A 575 11.49 -9.32 11.70
CA THR A 575 10.39 -8.36 11.75
C THR A 575 10.81 -6.98 11.21
N ALA A 576 11.95 -6.45 11.66
CA ALA A 576 12.42 -5.13 11.25
C ALA A 576 12.84 -5.12 9.78
N GLY A 577 13.60 -6.12 9.34
CA GLY A 577 14.05 -6.22 7.96
C GLY A 577 12.91 -6.35 6.95
N ASN A 578 11.87 -7.12 7.29
CA ASN A 578 10.66 -7.19 6.48
C ASN A 578 9.90 -5.85 6.44
N ASP A 579 9.74 -5.18 7.58
CA ASP A 579 9.00 -3.90 7.62
C ASP A 579 9.67 -2.82 6.78
N ILE A 580 11.01 -2.72 6.81
CA ILE A 580 11.80 -1.81 5.99
C ILE A 580 11.61 -2.11 4.49
N ALA A 581 11.75 -3.38 4.09
CA ALA A 581 11.64 -3.78 2.69
C ALA A 581 10.21 -3.57 2.14
N ASP A 582 9.19 -3.83 2.95
CA ASP A 582 7.78 -3.63 2.61
C ASP A 582 7.44 -2.13 2.56
N ALA A 583 8.00 -1.32 3.46
CA ALA A 583 7.84 0.13 3.45
C ALA A 583 8.41 0.76 2.17
N ALA A 584 9.63 0.38 1.79
CA ALA A 584 10.26 0.88 0.56
C ALA A 584 9.47 0.49 -0.69
N LEU A 585 8.96 -0.75 -0.74
CA LEU A 585 8.15 -1.23 -1.87
C LEU A 585 6.78 -0.55 -1.95
N PHE A 586 6.18 -0.21 -0.79
CA PHE A 586 4.96 0.58 -0.75
C PHE A 586 5.18 2.01 -1.22
N ASP A 587 6.28 2.66 -0.82
CA ASP A 587 6.61 4.01 -1.29
C ASP A 587 6.93 4.02 -2.80
N LEU A 588 7.54 2.96 -3.33
CA LEU A 588 7.68 2.76 -4.78
C LEU A 588 6.31 2.67 -5.46
N THR A 589 5.40 1.89 -4.87
CA THR A 589 4.03 1.71 -5.36
C THR A 589 3.28 3.03 -5.42
N ARG A 590 3.39 3.87 -4.40
CA ARG A 590 2.75 5.20 -4.37
C ARG A 590 3.27 6.14 -5.45
N ARG A 591 4.56 6.03 -5.81
CA ARG A 591 5.21 6.85 -6.82
C ARG A 591 4.90 6.40 -8.24
N PHE A 592 4.90 5.10 -8.51
CA PHE A 592 4.83 4.58 -9.89
C PHE A 592 3.59 3.74 -10.20
N GLY A 593 2.83 3.32 -9.18
CA GLY A 593 1.70 2.41 -9.30
C GLY A 593 2.06 0.95 -9.04
N SER A 594 1.05 0.13 -8.74
CA SER A 594 1.25 -1.27 -8.32
C SER A 594 1.78 -2.20 -9.40
N GLY A 595 1.67 -1.85 -10.69
CA GLY A 595 2.18 -2.69 -11.78
C GLY A 595 3.69 -2.96 -11.70
N TYR A 596 4.49 -1.97 -11.27
CA TYR A 596 5.94 -2.15 -11.10
C TYR A 596 6.27 -3.07 -9.91
N THR A 597 5.53 -2.92 -8.82
CA THR A 597 5.64 -3.79 -7.63
C THR A 597 5.23 -5.23 -7.96
N GLU A 598 4.19 -5.42 -8.78
CA GLU A 598 3.80 -6.74 -9.29
C GLU A 598 4.93 -7.37 -10.13
N ALA A 599 5.58 -6.58 -11.01
CA ALA A 599 6.71 -7.04 -11.81
C ALA A 599 7.93 -7.46 -10.97
N ILE A 600 8.23 -6.73 -9.89
CA ILE A 600 9.30 -7.07 -8.93
C ILE A 600 8.98 -8.38 -8.23
N LEU A 601 7.77 -8.50 -7.68
CA LEU A 601 7.40 -9.63 -6.84
C LEU A 601 7.13 -10.91 -7.63
N ALA A 602 6.88 -10.81 -8.94
CA ALA A 602 6.84 -11.96 -9.83
C ALA A 602 8.19 -12.72 -9.87
N LEU A 603 9.29 -12.06 -9.52
CA LEU A 603 10.65 -12.62 -9.53
C LEU A 603 11.23 -12.85 -8.13
N LYS A 604 10.45 -12.69 -7.06
CA LYS A 604 10.94 -12.71 -5.67
C LYS A 604 11.56 -14.06 -5.24
N ASP A 605 11.15 -15.14 -5.88
CA ASP A 605 11.57 -16.52 -5.54
C ASP A 605 12.67 -17.02 -6.50
N LEU A 606 13.21 -16.15 -7.36
CA LEU A 606 14.31 -16.48 -8.27
C LEU A 606 15.63 -16.60 -7.49
N ASP A 607 16.46 -17.57 -7.84
CA ASP A 607 17.86 -17.61 -7.40
C ASP A 607 18.69 -16.64 -8.24
N PHE A 608 18.95 -15.46 -7.68
CA PHE A 608 19.75 -14.43 -8.33
C PHE A 608 21.25 -14.76 -8.34
N ASN A 609 21.75 -15.84 -7.72
CA ASN A 609 23.15 -16.21 -7.84
C ASN A 609 23.47 -17.00 -9.13
N GLN A 610 22.45 -17.44 -9.87
CA GLN A 610 22.64 -18.18 -11.12
C GLN A 610 22.71 -17.24 -12.34
N PRO A 611 23.64 -17.49 -13.29
CA PRO A 611 23.83 -16.66 -14.49
C PRO A 611 22.64 -16.59 -15.45
#